data_AF-A0A1Y3BGJ6-F1
#
_entry.id   AF-A0A1Y3BGJ6-F1
#
_cell.length_a   1.000
_cell.length_b   1.000
_cell.length_c   1.000
_cell.angle_alpha   90.00
_cell.angle_beta   90.00
_cell.angle_gamma   90.00
#
_symmetry.space_group_name_H-M   'P 1'
#
loop_
_entity.id
_entity.type
_entity.pdbx_description
1 polymer ?
#
loop_
_entity_poly.entity_id
_entity_poly.type
_entity_poly.pdbx_seq_one_letter_code
_entity_poly.pdbx_strand_id
1 'polypeptide(L)'
;MGKWTNQKLTSDTPKCAQKTIQSIGIAIDEIITIECQVLANPVNVRFEWWLEPFWQSQSPLSSLNDSNHTMKKVIITSFTTDGLDSRVKYRASTINDYGHLYCRAQNIIGRQERPCIFHIIKAEPPSHPHNCSLVNKTAHSLTVECSPGYSGGLDQIFFLQVYSLNPNRLLKNLTNTQQPYFSIDNLPAGYLFKLVIYSANRKGKSKSIEITGSTTVPSPWKSGLFF
;
A
#
# COMPACT_ATOMS: atom_id res chain seq x y z
N MET A 1 50.19 -11.83 17.40
CA MET A 1 50.24 -11.84 15.93
C MET A 1 48.93 -12.40 15.39
N GLY A 2 47.94 -11.53 15.14
CA GLY A 2 46.62 -11.94 14.66
C GLY A 2 46.67 -12.29 13.17
N LYS A 3 46.22 -13.49 12.82
CA LYS A 3 46.11 -13.94 11.43
C LYS A 3 44.92 -13.22 10.77
N TRP A 4 45.22 -12.23 9.94
CA TRP A 4 44.29 -11.73 8.93
C TRP A 4 44.18 -12.80 7.85
N THR A 5 43.12 -13.61 7.90
CA THR A 5 42.76 -14.47 6.76
C THR A 5 42.28 -13.57 5.62
N ASN A 6 43.10 -13.49 4.57
CA ASN A 6 42.73 -12.93 3.26
C ASN A 6 41.51 -13.69 2.72
N GLN A 7 40.30 -13.19 3.02
CA GLN A 7 39.09 -13.64 2.36
C GLN A 7 39.14 -13.07 0.94
N LYS A 8 39.60 -13.91 0.00
CA LYS A 8 39.69 -13.60 -1.42
C LYS A 8 38.29 -13.17 -1.88
N LEU A 9 38.13 -11.90 -2.25
CA LEU A 9 36.86 -11.39 -2.82
C LEU A 9 36.57 -12.23 -4.07
N THR A 10 35.62 -13.17 -3.97
CA THR A 10 35.21 -14.00 -5.09
C THR A 10 34.48 -13.13 -6.10
N SER A 11 34.97 -13.08 -7.34
CA SER A 11 34.25 -12.42 -8.43
C SER A 11 32.96 -13.16 -8.71
N ASP A 12 31.88 -12.43 -8.90
CA ASP A 12 30.55 -12.95 -9.17
C ASP A 12 29.77 -12.09 -10.17
N THR A 13 28.79 -12.71 -10.81
CA THR A 13 27.80 -11.97 -11.61
C THR A 13 26.95 -11.10 -10.69
N PRO A 14 26.42 -9.96 -11.18
CA PRO A 14 25.60 -9.10 -10.34
C PRO A 14 24.35 -9.80 -9.82
N LYS A 15 23.93 -9.45 -8.61
CA LYS A 15 22.73 -9.98 -7.94
C LYS A 15 21.86 -8.84 -7.46
N CYS A 16 20.55 -9.04 -7.46
CA CYS A 16 19.64 -8.05 -6.92
C CYS A 16 19.90 -7.84 -5.42
N ALA A 17 20.03 -6.59 -4.98
CA ALA A 17 20.15 -6.29 -3.56
C ALA A 17 18.82 -6.55 -2.82
N GLN A 18 17.69 -6.30 -3.50
CA GLN A 18 16.37 -6.67 -2.99
C GLN A 18 16.17 -8.19 -3.01
N LYS A 19 15.75 -8.77 -1.88
CA LYS A 19 15.46 -10.20 -1.75
C LYS A 19 14.04 -10.59 -2.19
N THR A 20 13.12 -9.64 -2.15
CA THR A 20 11.69 -9.85 -2.43
C THR A 20 11.22 -8.93 -3.55
N ILE A 21 10.25 -9.40 -4.31
CA ILE A 21 9.56 -8.58 -5.31
C ILE A 21 8.83 -7.43 -4.59
N GLN A 22 8.98 -6.21 -5.10
CA GLN A 22 8.32 -5.03 -4.54
C GLN A 22 7.08 -4.68 -5.35
N SER A 23 5.95 -4.44 -4.67
CA SER A 23 4.73 -3.95 -5.30
C SER A 23 4.62 -2.43 -5.20
N ILE A 24 4.52 -1.78 -6.35
CA ILE A 24 4.48 -0.33 -6.48
C ILE A 24 3.19 0.07 -7.16
N GLY A 25 2.25 0.56 -6.35
CA GLY A 25 1.02 1.19 -6.85
C GLY A 25 1.25 2.60 -7.37
N ILE A 26 0.81 2.85 -8.60
CA ILE A 26 0.94 4.12 -9.32
C ILE A 26 -0.42 4.49 -9.93
N ALA A 27 -0.82 5.75 -9.80
CA ALA A 27 -1.98 6.30 -10.50
C ALA A 27 -1.62 6.60 -11.96
N ILE A 28 -2.64 6.70 -12.82
CA ILE A 28 -2.41 7.14 -14.20
C ILE A 28 -1.79 8.55 -14.18
N ASP A 29 -0.82 8.76 -15.05
CA ASP A 29 -0.05 9.98 -15.25
C ASP A 29 0.84 10.43 -14.08
N GLU A 30 0.88 9.68 -12.97
CA GLU A 30 1.81 9.90 -11.87
C GLU A 30 3.23 9.47 -12.27
N ILE A 31 4.21 10.31 -11.94
CA ILE A 31 5.63 10.03 -12.17
C ILE A 31 6.27 9.65 -10.86
N ILE A 32 6.88 8.47 -10.80
CA ILE A 32 7.66 8.02 -9.66
C ILE A 32 9.09 7.67 -10.09
N THR A 33 10.01 7.63 -9.13
CA THR A 33 11.36 7.12 -9.35
C THR A 33 11.47 5.73 -8.73
N ILE A 34 11.86 4.74 -9.53
CA ILE A 34 12.09 3.36 -9.09
C ILE A 34 13.59 3.12 -9.10
N GLU A 35 14.08 2.58 -7.99
CA GLU A 35 15.51 2.38 -7.73
C GLU A 35 15.84 0.88 -7.72
N CYS A 36 16.86 0.52 -8.50
CA CYS A 36 17.40 -0.83 -8.59
C CYS A 36 18.84 -0.82 -8.10
N GLN A 37 19.09 -1.53 -7.00
CA GLN A 37 20.42 -1.71 -6.44
C GLN A 37 20.88 -3.14 -6.68
N VAL A 38 22.13 -3.31 -7.06
CA VAL A 38 22.74 -4.64 -7.25
C VAL A 38 23.99 -4.80 -6.40
N LEU A 39 24.30 -6.04 -6.06
CA LEU A 39 25.57 -6.46 -5.47
C LEU A 39 26.41 -7.09 -6.58
N ALA A 40 27.63 -6.61 -6.81
CA ALA A 40 28.47 -7.12 -7.89
C ALA A 40 29.96 -7.01 -7.57
N ASN A 41 30.73 -8.02 -7.96
CA ASN A 41 32.18 -7.99 -7.98
C ASN A 41 32.73 -8.58 -9.30
N PRO A 42 33.29 -7.79 -10.22
CA PRO A 42 33.64 -6.37 -10.10
C PRO A 42 32.43 -5.42 -10.11
N VAL A 43 32.63 -4.22 -9.54
CA VAL A 43 31.59 -3.20 -9.34
C VAL A 43 31.21 -2.43 -10.62
N ASN A 44 32.00 -2.52 -11.68
CA ASN A 44 31.67 -1.88 -12.95
C ASN A 44 30.57 -2.69 -13.65
N VAL A 45 29.35 -2.15 -13.64
CA VAL A 45 28.15 -2.78 -14.17
C VAL A 45 27.47 -1.91 -15.23
N ARG A 46 26.75 -2.56 -16.15
CA ARG A 46 25.82 -1.92 -17.07
C ARG A 46 24.41 -2.40 -16.78
N PHE A 47 23.46 -1.47 -16.80
CA PHE A 47 22.06 -1.75 -16.52
C PHE A 47 21.21 -1.81 -17.78
N GLU A 48 20.15 -2.59 -17.71
CA GLU A 48 19.07 -2.62 -18.68
C GLU A 48 17.72 -2.72 -17.94
N TRP A 49 16.72 -2.03 -18.49
CA TRP A 49 15.36 -1.98 -17.96
C TRP A 49 14.35 -2.39 -19.02
N TRP A 50 13.34 -3.16 -18.64
CA TRP A 50 12.21 -3.47 -19.51
C TRP A 50 10.93 -3.75 -18.72
N LEU A 51 9.79 -3.49 -19.35
CA LEU A 51 8.46 -3.83 -18.84
C LEU A 51 7.90 -5.03 -19.60
N GLU A 52 7.33 -5.98 -18.86
CA GLU A 52 6.44 -7.02 -19.37
C GLU A 52 5.01 -6.72 -18.88
N PRO A 53 4.08 -6.30 -19.75
CA PRO A 53 2.73 -5.92 -19.36
C PRO A 53 1.89 -7.07 -18.77
N PHE A 54 1.03 -6.77 -17.79
CA PHE A 54 0.18 -7.78 -17.14
C PHE A 54 -0.86 -8.42 -18.05
N TRP A 55 -1.32 -7.73 -19.09
CA TRP A 55 -2.29 -8.30 -20.04
C TRP A 55 -1.72 -9.51 -20.80
N GLN A 56 -0.39 -9.66 -20.84
CA GLN A 56 0.27 -10.83 -21.42
C GLN A 56 0.56 -11.92 -20.38
N SER A 57 1.08 -11.55 -19.20
CA SER A 57 1.24 -12.48 -18.09
C SER A 57 1.18 -11.78 -16.74
N GLN A 58 0.41 -12.36 -15.82
CA GLN A 58 0.35 -11.92 -14.43
C GLN A 58 1.51 -12.49 -13.60
N SER A 59 2.17 -13.57 -14.05
CA SER A 59 3.30 -14.17 -13.33
C SER A 59 4.64 -13.67 -13.90
N PRO A 60 5.53 -13.12 -13.06
CA PRO A 60 6.86 -12.69 -13.51
C PRO A 60 7.77 -13.89 -13.87
N LEU A 61 7.38 -15.11 -13.50
CA LEU A 61 8.17 -16.32 -13.71
C LEU A 61 7.70 -17.15 -14.92
N SER A 62 6.55 -16.83 -15.51
CA SER A 62 6.04 -17.58 -16.68
C SER A 62 6.95 -17.42 -17.90
N SER A 63 7.67 -16.30 -17.99
CA SER A 63 8.58 -15.97 -19.09
C SER A 63 9.89 -16.77 -19.10
N LEU A 64 10.21 -17.48 -18.01
CA LEU A 64 11.41 -18.33 -17.91
C LEU A 64 11.19 -19.76 -18.41
N ASN A 65 9.94 -20.23 -18.40
CA ASN A 65 9.62 -21.64 -18.72
C ASN A 65 8.94 -21.84 -20.08
N ASP A 66 8.49 -20.76 -20.73
CA ASP A 66 7.78 -20.86 -22.01
C ASP A 66 8.66 -20.37 -23.17
N SER A 67 9.41 -21.31 -23.77
CA SER A 67 10.35 -21.04 -24.87
C SER A 67 9.66 -20.67 -26.20
N ASN A 68 8.34 -20.80 -26.29
CA ASN A 68 7.59 -20.60 -27.54
C ASN A 68 6.77 -19.31 -27.58
N HIS A 69 6.70 -18.54 -26.48
CA HIS A 69 5.93 -17.30 -26.44
C HIS A 69 6.86 -16.08 -26.52
N THR A 70 6.85 -15.39 -27.66
CA THR A 70 7.54 -14.10 -27.84
C THR A 70 6.84 -13.03 -27.00
N MET A 71 7.22 -12.95 -25.72
CA MET A 71 6.68 -11.93 -24.83
C MET A 71 7.09 -10.53 -25.28
N LYS A 72 6.13 -9.59 -25.32
CA LYS A 72 6.37 -8.20 -25.68
C LYS A 72 7.14 -7.54 -24.55
N LYS A 73 8.41 -7.24 -24.79
CA LYS A 73 9.27 -6.47 -23.88
C LYS A 73 9.30 -5.02 -24.32
N VAL A 74 8.87 -4.12 -23.45
CA VAL A 74 8.98 -2.68 -23.69
C VAL A 74 10.29 -2.21 -23.06
N ILE A 75 11.31 -1.96 -23.90
CA ILE A 75 12.63 -1.52 -23.44
C ILE A 75 12.54 -0.07 -22.95
N ILE A 76 13.11 0.20 -21.77
CA ILE A 76 13.16 1.54 -21.19
C ILE A 76 14.60 2.04 -21.29
N THR A 77 14.78 3.11 -22.04
CA THR A 77 16.10 3.71 -22.31
C THR A 77 16.37 4.94 -21.44
N SER A 78 15.34 5.54 -20.87
CA SER A 78 15.44 6.73 -20.02
C SER A 78 15.61 6.33 -18.56
N PHE A 79 16.86 6.11 -18.14
CA PHE A 79 17.24 5.86 -16.76
C PHE A 79 18.62 6.46 -16.48
N THR A 80 18.91 6.68 -15.20
CA THR A 80 20.22 7.15 -14.73
C THR A 80 20.91 6.03 -13.97
N THR A 81 22.24 6.03 -13.93
CA THR A 81 23.06 5.04 -13.22
C THR A 81 24.12 5.75 -12.39
N ASP A 82 24.32 5.28 -11.17
CA ASP A 82 25.38 5.72 -10.26
C ASP A 82 26.02 4.49 -9.60
N GLY A 83 27.15 4.04 -10.15
CA GLY A 83 27.83 2.83 -9.69
C GLY A 83 26.95 1.57 -9.77
N LEU A 84 26.55 1.06 -8.61
CA LEU A 84 25.72 -0.14 -8.44
C LEU A 84 24.21 0.15 -8.31
N ASP A 85 23.82 1.40 -8.55
CA ASP A 85 22.45 1.90 -8.48
C ASP A 85 21.98 2.34 -9.88
N SER A 86 20.76 1.95 -10.25
CA SER A 86 20.08 2.50 -11.41
C SER A 86 18.68 2.99 -11.05
N ARG A 87 18.30 4.16 -11.57
CA ARG A 87 17.02 4.83 -11.29
C ARG A 87 16.28 5.12 -12.57
N VAL A 88 15.02 4.69 -12.63
CA VAL A 88 14.11 4.97 -13.75
C VAL A 88 12.98 5.89 -13.30
N LYS A 89 12.67 6.92 -14.08
CA LYS A 89 11.47 7.74 -13.89
C LYS A 89 10.32 7.07 -14.65
N TYR A 90 9.38 6.48 -13.92
CA TYR A 90 8.30 5.69 -14.48
C TYR A 90 6.97 6.44 -14.44
N ARG A 91 6.20 6.37 -15.53
CA ARG A 91 4.87 6.94 -15.67
C ARG A 91 3.95 5.96 -16.39
N ALA A 92 2.85 5.58 -15.76
CA ALA A 92 1.81 4.79 -16.41
C ALA A 92 0.81 5.75 -17.08
N SER A 93 0.67 5.71 -18.40
CA SER A 93 -0.28 6.57 -19.13
C SER A 93 -1.56 5.83 -19.48
N THR A 94 -1.49 4.50 -19.60
CA THR A 94 -2.62 3.62 -19.91
C THR A 94 -2.61 2.38 -19.03
N ILE A 95 -3.70 1.61 -19.06
CA ILE A 95 -3.77 0.32 -18.34
C ILE A 95 -2.71 -0.69 -18.81
N ASN A 96 -2.20 -0.53 -20.03
CA ASN A 96 -1.18 -1.42 -20.60
C ASN A 96 0.24 -1.15 -20.08
N ASP A 97 0.42 -0.05 -19.35
CA ASP A 97 1.67 0.31 -18.71
C ASP A 97 1.77 -0.32 -17.30
N TYR A 98 0.80 -1.13 -16.88
CA TYR A 98 0.93 -1.92 -15.66
C TYR A 98 1.49 -3.31 -15.97
N GLY A 99 2.43 -3.77 -15.17
CA GLY A 99 3.22 -4.94 -15.50
C GLY A 99 4.35 -5.24 -14.53
N HIS A 100 5.18 -6.19 -14.93
CA HIS A 100 6.43 -6.51 -14.26
C HIS A 100 7.54 -5.64 -14.86
N LEU A 101 8.07 -4.74 -14.06
CA LEU A 101 9.23 -3.93 -14.42
C LEU A 101 10.49 -4.65 -13.94
N TYR A 102 11.42 -4.87 -14.86
CA TYR A 102 12.65 -5.58 -14.60
C TYR A 102 13.84 -4.65 -14.71
N CYS A 103 14.80 -4.86 -13.83
CA CYS A 103 16.13 -4.29 -13.89
C CYS A 103 17.16 -5.41 -13.87
N ARG A 104 18.09 -5.39 -14.80
CA ARG A 104 19.19 -6.36 -14.86
C ARG A 104 20.52 -5.64 -14.99
N ALA A 105 21.52 -6.13 -14.27
CA ALA A 105 22.89 -5.66 -14.38
C ALA A 105 23.80 -6.72 -15.02
N GLN A 106 24.87 -6.25 -15.65
CA GLN A 106 25.92 -7.08 -16.22
C GLN A 106 27.29 -6.48 -15.88
N ASN A 107 28.22 -7.31 -15.40
CA ASN A 107 29.63 -6.97 -15.31
C ASN A 107 30.46 -7.85 -16.27
N ILE A 108 31.79 -7.79 -16.16
CA ILE A 108 32.71 -8.60 -16.98
C ILE A 108 32.62 -10.11 -16.73
N ILE A 109 32.12 -10.53 -15.55
CA ILE A 109 31.94 -11.95 -15.21
C ILE A 109 30.71 -12.50 -15.93
N GLY A 110 29.67 -11.69 -16.06
CA GLY A 110 28.49 -12.06 -16.80
C GLY A 110 27.24 -11.27 -16.42
N ARG A 111 26.12 -11.76 -16.91
CA ARG A 111 24.79 -11.19 -16.68
C ARG A 111 24.21 -11.74 -15.39
N GLN A 112 23.50 -10.87 -14.68
CA GLN A 112 22.68 -11.26 -13.55
C GLN A 112 21.65 -12.32 -13.96
N GLU A 113 21.67 -13.45 -13.26
CA GLU A 113 20.81 -14.61 -13.53
C GLU A 113 19.34 -14.27 -13.26
N ARG A 114 19.05 -13.70 -12.09
CA ARG A 114 17.71 -13.26 -11.69
C ARG A 114 17.66 -11.74 -11.61
N PRO A 115 16.93 -11.05 -12.51
CA PRO A 115 16.79 -9.60 -12.45
C PRO A 115 16.08 -9.16 -11.16
N CYS A 116 16.22 -7.88 -10.81
CA CYS A 116 15.32 -7.24 -9.85
C CYS A 116 13.95 -7.06 -10.50
N ILE A 117 12.88 -7.33 -9.75
CA ILE A 117 11.50 -7.35 -10.26
C ILE A 117 10.63 -6.43 -9.40
N PHE A 118 9.87 -5.56 -10.06
CA PHE A 118 8.90 -4.66 -9.46
C PHE A 118 7.52 -4.88 -10.08
N HIS A 119 6.50 -5.11 -9.25
CA HIS A 119 5.10 -5.20 -9.69
C HIS A 119 4.51 -3.81 -9.77
N ILE A 120 4.32 -3.29 -10.97
CA ILE A 120 3.72 -1.98 -11.20
C ILE A 120 2.21 -2.15 -11.32
N ILE A 121 1.48 -1.81 -10.26
CA ILE A 121 0.03 -2.02 -10.18
C ILE A 121 -0.72 -0.69 -10.28
N LYS A 122 -1.93 -0.73 -10.85
CA LYS A 122 -2.83 0.42 -10.83
C LYS A 122 -3.21 0.70 -9.38
N ALA A 123 -2.99 1.94 -8.94
CA ALA A 123 -3.43 2.38 -7.64
C ALA A 123 -4.27 3.66 -7.73
N GLU A 124 -5.26 3.75 -6.86
CA GLU A 124 -6.19 4.87 -6.77
C GLU A 124 -6.58 5.11 -5.30
N PRO A 125 -7.15 6.28 -4.97
CA PRO A 125 -7.78 6.46 -3.65
C PRO A 125 -8.80 5.35 -3.40
N PRO A 126 -8.94 4.89 -2.15
CA PRO A 126 -9.86 3.80 -1.86
C PRO A 126 -11.31 4.24 -2.03
N SER A 127 -12.21 3.28 -2.19
CA SER A 127 -13.65 3.53 -2.04
C SER A 127 -14.02 3.62 -0.55
N HIS A 128 -15.13 4.30 -0.27
CA HIS A 128 -15.58 4.49 1.11
C HIS A 128 -16.06 3.15 1.71
N PRO A 129 -15.98 3.00 3.05
CA PRO A 129 -16.63 1.87 3.72
C PRO A 129 -18.13 1.81 3.42
N HIS A 130 -18.72 0.62 3.48
CA HIS A 130 -20.14 0.40 3.21
C HIS A 130 -20.76 -0.50 4.30
N ASN A 131 -22.09 -0.65 4.30
CA ASN A 131 -22.83 -1.42 5.31
C ASN A 131 -22.51 -1.01 6.76
N CYS A 132 -22.33 0.29 6.99
CA CYS A 132 -22.04 0.80 8.32
C CYS A 132 -23.25 0.77 9.23
N SER A 133 -23.10 0.20 10.42
CA SER A 133 -24.15 0.08 11.42
C SER A 133 -23.63 0.38 12.83
N LEU A 134 -24.56 0.74 13.72
CA LEU A 134 -24.29 0.89 15.14
C LEU A 134 -24.63 -0.42 15.84
N VAL A 135 -23.63 -1.20 16.19
CA VAL A 135 -23.80 -2.56 16.71
C VAL A 135 -24.03 -2.58 18.22
N ASN A 136 -23.41 -1.66 18.96
CA ASN A 136 -23.63 -1.48 20.40
C ASN A 136 -23.85 0.00 20.73
N LYS A 137 -24.77 0.27 21.65
CA LYS A 137 -25.10 1.62 22.12
C LYS A 137 -25.34 1.57 23.63
N THR A 138 -24.67 2.45 24.36
CA THR A 138 -24.88 2.63 25.80
C THR A 138 -25.17 4.10 26.10
N ALA A 139 -25.28 4.44 27.38
CA ALA A 139 -25.41 5.84 27.80
C ALA A 139 -24.16 6.66 27.46
N HIS A 140 -22.99 6.04 27.34
CA HIS A 140 -21.72 6.76 27.17
C HIS A 140 -20.84 6.22 26.05
N SER A 141 -21.31 5.24 25.29
CA SER A 141 -20.54 4.66 24.19
C SER A 141 -21.38 4.25 22.99
N LEU A 142 -20.73 4.29 21.84
CA LEU A 142 -21.23 3.78 20.56
C LEU A 142 -20.17 2.88 19.93
N THR A 143 -20.59 1.79 19.32
CA THR A 143 -19.72 0.95 18.49
C THR A 143 -20.22 1.00 17.05
N VAL A 144 -19.33 1.38 16.12
CA VAL A 144 -19.59 1.41 14.69
C VAL A 144 -18.83 0.28 14.02
N GLU A 145 -19.52 -0.48 13.18
CA GLU A 145 -18.94 -1.53 12.35
C GLU A 145 -19.39 -1.33 10.91
N CYS A 146 -18.44 -1.44 9.98
CA CYS A 146 -18.67 -1.35 8.54
C CYS A 146 -17.95 -2.49 7.82
N SER A 147 -18.23 -2.64 6.53
CA SER A 147 -17.42 -3.41 5.59
C SER A 147 -16.42 -2.50 4.86
N PRO A 148 -15.16 -2.95 4.66
CA PRO A 148 -14.17 -2.18 3.92
C PRO A 148 -14.58 -2.03 2.44
N GLY A 149 -14.28 -0.88 1.85
CA GLY A 149 -14.43 -0.67 0.40
C GLY A 149 -13.28 -1.28 -0.40
N TYR A 150 -13.28 -1.07 -1.73
CA TYR A 150 -12.12 -1.36 -2.55
C TYR A 150 -10.94 -0.50 -2.12
N SER A 151 -9.80 -1.11 -1.85
CA SER A 151 -8.64 -0.42 -1.27
C SER A 151 -7.88 0.48 -2.25
N GLY A 152 -8.23 0.42 -3.54
CA GLY A 152 -7.47 1.07 -4.61
C GLY A 152 -6.12 0.40 -4.86
N GLY A 153 -6.00 -0.89 -4.54
CA GLY A 153 -4.79 -1.69 -4.78
C GLY A 153 -3.66 -1.48 -3.77
N LEU A 154 -3.90 -0.74 -2.69
CA LEU A 154 -2.91 -0.40 -1.66
C LEU A 154 -3.50 -0.59 -0.26
N ASP A 155 -2.65 -0.62 0.76
CA ASP A 155 -3.11 -0.73 2.15
C ASP A 155 -4.00 0.45 2.54
N GLN A 156 -5.14 0.11 3.12
CA GLN A 156 -6.22 1.04 3.47
C GLN A 156 -6.24 1.28 4.99
N ILE A 157 -6.42 2.54 5.36
CA ILE A 157 -6.62 2.98 6.75
C ILE A 157 -8.03 3.57 6.86
N PHE A 158 -8.72 3.30 7.95
CA PHE A 158 -10.10 3.73 8.19
C PHE A 158 -10.16 4.81 9.27
N PHE A 159 -11.05 5.77 9.08
CA PHE A 159 -11.21 6.92 9.95
C PHE A 159 -12.68 7.10 10.33
N LEU A 160 -12.92 7.49 11.58
CA LEU A 160 -14.23 7.89 12.07
C LEU A 160 -14.12 9.21 12.82
N GLN A 161 -14.90 10.19 12.40
CA GLN A 161 -15.03 11.48 13.06
C GLN A 161 -16.41 11.62 13.70
N VAL A 162 -16.44 12.01 14.97
CA VAL A 162 -17.67 12.20 15.75
C VAL A 162 -17.93 13.69 15.90
N TYR A 163 -19.10 14.16 15.47
CA TYR A 163 -19.53 15.55 15.60
C TYR A 163 -20.74 15.66 16.52
N SER A 164 -20.75 16.65 17.42
CA SER A 164 -22.01 17.14 17.99
C SER A 164 -22.81 17.84 16.90
N LEU A 165 -24.14 17.88 17.01
CA LEU A 165 -24.98 18.56 16.01
C LEU A 165 -25.20 20.05 16.34
N ASN A 166 -25.27 20.41 17.62
CA ASN A 166 -25.57 21.77 18.07
C ASN A 166 -24.63 22.19 19.22
N PRO A 167 -23.56 22.97 18.94
CA PRO A 167 -23.08 23.36 17.61
C PRO A 167 -22.43 22.18 16.87
N ASN A 168 -22.29 22.29 15.54
CA ASN A 168 -21.56 21.30 14.74
C ASN A 168 -20.05 21.35 15.05
N ARG A 169 -19.59 20.50 15.96
CA ARG A 169 -18.20 20.50 16.45
C ARG A 169 -17.63 19.08 16.47
N LEU A 170 -16.40 18.93 15.98
CA LEU A 170 -15.66 17.67 16.08
C LEU A 170 -15.34 17.37 17.56
N LEU A 171 -15.84 16.25 18.05
CA LEU A 171 -15.62 15.75 19.40
C LEU A 171 -14.49 14.72 19.44
N LYS A 172 -14.45 13.80 18.47
CA LYS A 172 -13.48 12.71 18.41
C LYS A 172 -13.06 12.39 16.98
N ASN A 173 -11.82 11.95 16.82
CA ASN A 173 -11.27 11.43 15.57
C ASN A 173 -10.55 10.11 15.87
N LEU A 174 -11.05 9.02 15.32
CA LEU A 174 -10.55 7.68 15.53
C LEU A 174 -9.95 7.14 14.24
N THR A 175 -8.95 6.28 14.37
CA THR A 175 -8.25 5.65 13.25
C THR A 175 -8.09 4.17 13.53
N ASN A 176 -8.32 3.33 12.52
CA ASN A 176 -8.09 1.90 12.58
C ASN A 176 -7.41 1.46 11.28
N THR A 177 -6.27 0.79 11.38
CA THR A 177 -5.44 0.38 10.23
C THR A 177 -5.78 -1.00 9.70
N GLN A 178 -6.67 -1.75 10.37
CA GLN A 178 -6.99 -3.14 10.01
C GLN A 178 -8.40 -3.27 9.45
N GLN A 179 -9.37 -2.64 10.10
CA GLN A 179 -10.79 -2.76 9.73
C GLN A 179 -11.59 -1.51 10.12
N PRO A 180 -12.70 -1.19 9.44
CA PRO A 180 -13.56 -0.06 9.80
C PRO A 180 -14.47 -0.41 11.00
N TYR A 181 -13.85 -0.72 12.13
CA TYR A 181 -14.48 -0.98 13.42
C TYR A 181 -13.99 0.05 14.44
N PHE A 182 -14.93 0.69 15.13
CA PHE A 182 -14.64 1.80 16.04
C PHE A 182 -15.47 1.70 17.33
N SER A 183 -14.79 1.66 18.48
CA SER A 183 -15.42 1.89 19.78
C SER A 183 -15.27 3.36 20.17
N ILE A 184 -16.38 4.01 20.45
CA ILE A 184 -16.45 5.44 20.77
C ILE A 184 -16.95 5.57 22.21
N ASP A 185 -16.05 5.74 23.16
CA ASP A 185 -16.40 5.86 24.58
C ASP A 185 -16.58 7.32 25.02
N ASN A 186 -16.87 7.58 26.31
CA ASN A 186 -16.93 8.91 26.91
C ASN A 186 -17.80 9.94 26.14
N LEU A 187 -18.95 9.48 25.65
CA LEU A 187 -19.96 10.34 25.01
C LEU A 187 -20.98 10.84 26.05
N PRO A 188 -21.53 12.06 25.91
CA PRO A 188 -22.64 12.50 26.74
C PRO A 188 -23.89 11.64 26.50
N ALA A 189 -24.66 11.37 27.56
CA ALA A 189 -25.82 10.48 27.51
C ALA A 189 -27.07 11.18 26.97
N GLY A 190 -27.84 10.47 26.15
CA GLY A 190 -29.05 11.00 25.51
C GLY A 190 -28.79 12.02 24.40
N TYR A 191 -27.58 12.07 23.83
CA TYR A 191 -27.21 13.00 22.76
C TYR A 191 -27.17 12.33 21.40
N LEU A 192 -27.43 13.13 20.36
CA LEU A 192 -27.34 12.75 18.96
C LEU A 192 -26.03 13.25 18.35
N PHE A 193 -25.36 12.39 17.59
CA PHE A 193 -24.07 12.64 16.96
C PHE A 193 -24.14 12.36 15.47
N LYS A 194 -23.40 13.16 14.70
CA LYS A 194 -23.06 12.86 13.31
C LYS A 194 -21.73 12.12 13.28
N LEU A 195 -21.71 10.96 12.65
CA LEU A 195 -20.53 10.12 12.49
C LEU A 195 -20.12 10.15 11.02
N VAL A 196 -18.92 10.66 10.75
CA VAL A 196 -18.36 10.75 9.40
C VAL A 196 -17.28 9.69 9.26
N ILE A 197 -17.49 8.74 8.35
CA ILE A 197 -16.60 7.60 8.14
C ILE A 197 -16.00 7.69 6.74
N TYR A 198 -14.70 7.46 6.63
CA TYR A 198 -14.01 7.39 5.36
C TYR A 198 -12.79 6.47 5.47
N SER A 199 -12.19 6.16 4.33
CA SER A 199 -10.95 5.42 4.24
C SER A 199 -9.88 6.23 3.50
N ALA A 200 -8.61 5.88 3.66
CA ALA A 200 -7.52 6.51 2.92
C ALA A 200 -6.38 5.53 2.66
N ASN A 201 -5.64 5.77 1.60
CA ASN A 201 -4.34 5.15 1.34
C ASN A 201 -3.35 6.24 0.90
N ARG A 202 -2.13 5.86 0.52
CA ARG A 202 -1.11 6.84 0.05
C ARG A 202 -1.47 7.57 -1.26
N LYS A 203 -2.57 7.24 -1.93
CA LYS A 203 -3.11 7.97 -3.11
C LYS A 203 -4.21 8.96 -2.77
N GLY A 204 -4.78 8.89 -1.58
CA GLY A 204 -5.75 9.88 -1.12
C GLY A 204 -6.83 9.31 -0.20
N LYS A 205 -7.83 10.15 0.08
CA LYS A 205 -9.00 9.81 0.88
C LYS A 205 -10.14 9.36 -0.04
N SER A 206 -10.96 8.44 0.43
CA SER A 206 -12.26 8.14 -0.16
C SER A 206 -13.22 9.32 0.02
N LYS A 207 -14.36 9.25 -0.66
CA LYS A 207 -15.54 10.01 -0.22
C LYS A 207 -15.90 9.62 1.22
N SER A 208 -16.51 10.52 1.97
CA SER A 208 -17.05 10.21 3.30
C SER A 208 -18.49 9.76 3.20
N ILE A 209 -18.88 8.86 4.10
CA ILE A 209 -20.26 8.56 4.41
C ILE A 209 -20.62 9.16 5.77
N GLU A 210 -21.88 9.52 5.93
CA GLU A 210 -22.40 10.06 7.18
C GLU A 210 -23.50 9.14 7.71
N ILE A 211 -23.39 8.76 8.98
CA ILE A 211 -24.48 8.09 9.71
C ILE A 211 -24.75 8.86 11.00
N THR A 212 -25.97 8.74 11.50
CA THR A 212 -26.36 9.35 12.77
C THR A 212 -26.37 8.30 13.86
N GLY A 213 -25.83 8.64 15.04
CA GLY A 213 -25.87 7.77 16.23
C GLY A 213 -26.32 8.51 17.47
N SER A 214 -27.03 7.84 18.36
CA SER A 214 -27.46 8.38 19.65
C SER A 214 -27.06 7.48 20.80
N THR A 215 -26.55 8.08 21.86
CA THR A 215 -26.38 7.41 23.15
C THR A 215 -27.73 7.25 23.84
N THR A 216 -27.88 6.21 24.66
CA THR A 216 -29.09 6.03 25.45
C THR A 216 -29.14 7.04 26.60
N VAL A 217 -30.31 7.25 27.19
CA VAL A 217 -30.41 7.94 28.47
C VAL A 217 -29.85 7.04 29.58
N PRO A 218 -29.26 7.59 30.67
CA PRO A 218 -28.87 6.79 31.82
C PRO A 218 -30.12 6.13 32.43
N SER A 219 -30.02 4.87 32.85
CA SER A 219 -31.10 4.26 33.62
C SER A 219 -31.26 5.01 34.94
N PRO A 220 -32.47 5.42 35.34
CA PRO A 220 -32.67 5.91 36.69
C PRO A 220 -32.29 4.79 37.66
N TRP A 221 -31.40 5.10 38.60
CA TRP A 221 -31.07 4.17 39.68
C TRP A 221 -32.39 3.87 40.38
N LYS A 222 -32.84 2.60 40.37
CA LYS A 222 -33.87 2.16 41.31
C LYS A 222 -33.22 2.26 42.68
N SER A 223 -33.37 3.41 43.35
CA SER A 223 -33.19 3.52 44.78
C SER A 223 -34.13 2.49 45.38
N GLY A 224 -33.57 1.35 45.80
CA GLY A 224 -34.29 0.35 46.56
C GLY A 224 -34.85 1.05 47.78
N LEU A 225 -36.17 1.21 47.80
CA LEU A 225 -36.92 1.43 49.03
C LEU A 225 -36.70 0.17 49.86
N PHE A 226 -35.68 0.20 50.70
CA PHE A 226 -35.63 -0.65 51.88
C PHE A 226 -36.65 -0.04 52.85
N PHE A 227 -37.88 -0.55 52.79
CA PHE A 227 -38.85 -0.42 53.87
C PHE A 227 -38.57 -1.49 54.92
#